data_AF-A0A0Q8QF30-F1
#
_entry.id   AF-A0A0Q8QF30-F1
#
_cell.length_a   1.000
_cell.length_b   1.000
_cell.length_c   1.000
_cell.angle_alpha   90.00
_cell.angle_beta   90.00
_cell.angle_gamma   90.00
#
_symmetry.space_group_name_H-M   'P 1'
#
loop_
_entity.id
_entity.type
_entity.pdbx_description
1 polymer ?
#
loop_
_entity_poly.entity_id
_entity_poly.type
_entity_poly.pdbx_seq_one_letter_code
_entity_poly.pdbx_strand_id
1 'polypeptide(L)'
;MTTKIETLEAALRNALGSQIQDLKVALGEVTVVVGASDYLSAMRVLRDHADLRFEELIDLCGVDYSTYGDGAWDGPRFAAVSHLLSVTHNWRLRVRVFAPDDEMPVVASLVDIWSAANWYEREAFDFFGILFEGHNDLRRILTDYGFIGHPFRKDFPVSGYVEMRYDPEQKRVIYQPVTIEPREIVPRVIREEKYGMK
;
A
#
# COMPACT_ATOMS: atom_id res chain seq x y z
N MET A 1 -30.32 5.04 17.44
CA MET A 1 -29.64 3.74 17.29
C MET A 1 -28.29 4.04 16.69
N THR A 2 -27.21 3.85 17.45
CA THR A 2 -25.85 4.10 16.98
C THR A 2 -25.52 3.11 15.88
N THR A 3 -25.01 3.58 14.74
CA THR A 3 -24.63 2.69 13.65
C THR A 3 -23.39 1.88 14.06
N LYS A 4 -23.22 0.67 13.49
CA LYS A 4 -22.04 -0.18 13.75
C LYS A 4 -20.71 0.56 13.50
N ILE A 5 -20.72 1.50 12.55
CA ILE A 5 -19.57 2.33 12.18
C ILE A 5 -19.29 3.39 13.24
N GLU A 6 -20.31 4.07 13.77
CA GLU A 6 -20.15 5.04 14.87
C GLU A 6 -19.58 4.37 16.12
N THR A 7 -19.99 3.13 16.42
CA THR A 7 -19.42 2.35 17.54
C THR A 7 -17.94 2.03 17.31
N LEU A 8 -17.58 1.60 16.10
CA LEU A 8 -16.18 1.35 15.74
C LEU A 8 -15.35 2.63 15.81
N GLU A 9 -15.86 3.75 15.30
CA GLU A 9 -15.17 5.04 15.36
C GLU A 9 -14.89 5.47 16.81
N ALA A 10 -15.89 5.37 17.69
CA ALA A 10 -15.72 5.69 19.10
C ALA A 10 -14.68 4.77 19.77
N ALA A 11 -14.74 3.46 19.49
CA ALA A 11 -13.78 2.49 20.02
C ALA A 11 -12.34 2.79 19.55
N LEU A 12 -12.15 3.14 18.27
CA LEU A 12 -10.85 3.51 17.72
C LEU A 12 -10.30 4.79 18.36
N ARG A 13 -11.14 5.82 18.50
CA ARG A 13 -10.73 7.09 19.14
C ARG A 13 -10.34 6.87 20.60
N ASN A 14 -11.04 6.00 21.32
CA ASN A 14 -10.71 5.68 22.72
C ASN A 14 -9.41 4.88 22.84
N ALA A 15 -9.19 3.90 21.95
CA ALA A 15 -8.04 3.00 22.05
C ALA A 15 -6.74 3.62 21.51
N LEU A 16 -6.79 4.32 20.38
CA LEU A 16 -5.61 4.88 19.71
C LEU A 16 -5.34 6.34 20.08
N GLY A 17 -6.36 7.09 20.48
CA GLY A 17 -6.22 8.48 20.95
C GLY A 17 -5.40 9.35 19.99
N SER A 18 -4.27 9.87 20.47
CA SER A 18 -3.38 10.77 19.73
C SER A 18 -2.58 10.12 18.60
N GLN A 19 -2.60 8.79 18.49
CA GLN A 19 -1.91 8.09 17.39
C GLN A 19 -2.66 8.19 16.06
N ILE A 20 -3.94 8.59 16.10
CA ILE A 20 -4.76 8.85 14.91
C ILE A 20 -4.40 10.23 14.36
N GLN A 21 -3.84 10.26 13.16
CA GLN A 21 -3.61 11.50 12.40
C GLN A 21 -4.86 11.94 11.64
N ASP A 22 -5.56 10.98 11.02
CA ASP A 22 -6.82 11.21 10.33
C ASP A 22 -7.74 10.00 10.49
N LEU A 23 -9.05 10.24 10.52
CA LEU A 23 -10.07 9.21 10.55
C LEU A 23 -11.19 9.62 9.61
N LYS A 24 -11.39 8.82 8.57
CA LYS A 24 -12.41 9.06 7.54
C LYS A 24 -13.37 7.90 7.44
N VAL A 25 -14.65 8.21 7.47
CA VAL A 25 -15.73 7.29 7.14
C VAL A 25 -16.24 7.61 5.74
N ALA A 26 -16.20 6.64 4.84
CA ALA A 26 -16.74 6.79 3.49
C ALA A 26 -17.33 5.46 3.01
N LEU A 27 -18.50 5.52 2.38
CA LEU A 27 -19.14 4.36 1.74
C LEU A 27 -19.29 3.13 2.66
N GLY A 28 -19.46 3.35 3.97
CA GLY A 28 -19.61 2.27 4.93
C GLY A 28 -18.30 1.70 5.49
N GLU A 29 -17.16 2.29 5.17
CA GLU A 29 -15.84 1.85 5.62
C GLU A 29 -15.13 2.93 6.44
N VAL A 30 -14.35 2.48 7.43
CA VAL A 30 -13.50 3.35 8.26
C VAL A 30 -12.06 3.22 7.79
N THR A 31 -11.43 4.36 7.49
CA THR A 31 -10.00 4.47 7.23
C THR A 31 -9.36 5.32 8.33
N VAL A 32 -8.34 4.79 8.96
CA VAL A 32 -7.51 5.50 9.94
C VAL A 32 -6.13 5.70 9.35
N VAL A 33 -5.62 6.93 9.44
CA VAL A 33 -4.23 7.26 9.13
C VAL A 33 -3.47 7.36 10.45
N VAL A 34 -2.34 6.66 10.54
CA VAL A 34 -1.43 6.72 11.68
C VAL A 34 -0.05 7.18 11.24
N GLY A 35 0.68 7.82 12.14
CA GLY A 35 2.05 8.25 11.88
C GLY A 35 3.00 7.05 11.78
N ALA A 36 4.04 7.17 10.94
CA ALA A 36 5.03 6.12 10.75
C ALA A 36 5.70 5.66 12.06
N SER A 37 5.99 6.61 12.96
CA SER A 37 6.55 6.35 14.30
C SER A 37 5.64 5.53 15.19
N ASP A 38 4.33 5.71 15.07
CA ASP A 38 3.33 5.08 15.92
C ASP A 38 2.80 3.77 15.33
N TYR A 39 3.07 3.51 14.04
CA TYR A 39 2.44 2.45 13.26
C TYR A 39 2.45 1.09 13.95
N LEU A 40 3.61 0.62 14.39
CA LEU A 40 3.73 -0.68 15.04
C LEU A 40 2.93 -0.75 16.36
N SER A 41 3.01 0.30 17.17
CA SER A 41 2.30 0.36 18.45
C SER A 41 0.78 0.44 18.26
N ALA A 42 0.32 1.24 17.31
CA ALA A 42 -1.09 1.35 16.95
C ALA A 42 -1.64 0.01 16.45
N MET A 43 -0.89 -0.67 15.57
CA MET A 43 -1.29 -2.00 15.07
C MET A 43 -1.34 -3.06 16.18
N ARG A 44 -0.45 -3.00 17.19
CA ARG A 44 -0.55 -3.87 18.37
C ARG A 44 -1.81 -3.60 19.17
N VAL A 45 -2.13 -2.33 19.41
CA VAL A 45 -3.38 -1.95 20.11
C VAL A 45 -4.61 -2.43 19.34
N LEU A 46 -4.64 -2.28 18.02
CA LEU A 46 -5.75 -2.75 17.18
C LEU A 46 -5.97 -4.27 17.33
N ARG A 47 -4.90 -5.07 17.36
CA ARG A 47 -4.99 -6.51 17.57
C ARG A 47 -5.41 -6.88 19.00
N ASP A 48 -4.78 -6.27 20.00
CA ASP A 48 -4.79 -6.77 21.38
C ASP A 48 -5.91 -6.15 22.24
N HIS A 49 -6.42 -4.96 21.90
CA HIS A 49 -7.45 -4.28 22.68
C HIS A 49 -8.78 -5.04 22.63
N ALA A 50 -9.37 -5.35 23.80
CA ALA A 50 -10.53 -6.22 23.93
C ALA A 50 -11.78 -5.73 23.16
N ASP A 51 -11.94 -4.42 23.07
CA ASP A 51 -13.05 -3.80 22.34
C ASP A 51 -12.85 -3.75 20.83
N LEU A 52 -11.62 -3.98 20.33
CA LEU A 52 -11.29 -3.91 18.90
C LEU A 52 -11.04 -5.28 18.29
N ARG A 53 -10.12 -6.05 18.90
CA ARG A 53 -9.70 -7.39 18.51
C ARG A 53 -9.62 -7.59 17.00
N PHE A 54 -8.70 -6.90 16.33
CA PHE A 54 -8.44 -7.16 14.90
C PHE A 54 -7.51 -8.38 14.76
N GLU A 55 -8.09 -9.59 14.79
CA GLU A 55 -7.30 -10.82 14.81
C GLU A 55 -6.66 -11.16 13.46
N GLU A 56 -7.28 -10.74 12.35
CA GLU A 56 -6.83 -11.09 11.00
C GLU A 56 -6.36 -9.87 10.21
N LEU A 57 -5.17 -9.99 9.61
CA LEU A 57 -4.71 -9.13 8.54
C LEU A 57 -5.11 -9.76 7.21
N ILE A 58 -5.98 -9.07 6.47
CA ILE A 58 -6.58 -9.55 5.21
C ILE A 58 -5.67 -9.22 4.03
N ASP A 59 -5.08 -8.03 4.03
CA ASP A 59 -4.24 -7.53 2.95
C ASP A 59 -3.29 -6.46 3.47
N LEU A 60 -2.13 -6.35 2.83
CA LEU A 60 -1.27 -5.18 2.94
C LEU A 60 -0.74 -4.84 1.55
N CYS A 61 -0.97 -3.61 1.11
CA CYS A 61 -0.54 -3.12 -0.19
C CYS A 61 0.19 -1.78 -0.09
N GLY A 62 1.16 -1.59 -0.99
CA GLY A 62 1.77 -0.28 -1.22
C GLY A 62 0.90 0.59 -2.13
N VAL A 63 0.99 1.90 -1.98
CA VAL A 63 0.34 2.88 -2.84
C VAL A 63 1.34 4.00 -3.15
N ASP A 64 1.47 4.35 -4.44
CA ASP A 64 2.21 5.51 -4.92
C ASP A 64 1.24 6.66 -5.23
N TYR A 65 1.33 7.73 -4.44
CA TYR A 65 0.51 8.93 -4.50
C TYR A 65 1.04 10.01 -5.45
N SER A 66 2.17 9.79 -6.14
CA SER A 66 2.83 10.81 -6.99
C SER A 66 1.93 11.44 -8.07
N THR A 67 0.93 10.70 -8.56
CA THR A 67 -0.07 11.22 -9.53
C THR A 67 -1.50 11.17 -8.97
N TYR A 68 -1.66 11.09 -7.66
CA TYR A 68 -2.97 10.94 -7.02
C TYR A 68 -3.80 12.22 -7.17
N GLY A 69 -5.10 12.04 -7.49
CA GLY A 69 -6.01 13.17 -7.72
C GLY A 69 -5.53 14.11 -8.83
N ASP A 70 -4.89 13.57 -9.87
CA ASP A 70 -4.29 14.33 -10.97
C ASP A 70 -3.22 15.35 -10.50
N GLY A 71 -2.47 15.00 -9.45
CA GLY A 71 -1.42 15.84 -8.88
C GLY A 71 -1.90 16.79 -7.79
N ALA A 72 -3.13 16.63 -7.31
CA ALA A 72 -3.67 17.41 -6.18
C ALA A 72 -3.08 16.98 -4.82
N TRP A 73 -2.32 15.89 -4.77
CA TRP A 73 -1.69 15.41 -3.54
C TRP A 73 -0.36 16.10 -3.26
N ASP A 74 -0.26 16.77 -2.12
CA ASP A 74 0.94 17.47 -1.64
C ASP A 74 1.58 16.79 -0.40
N GLY A 75 1.15 15.56 -0.10
CA GLY A 75 1.67 14.77 1.02
C GLY A 75 2.77 13.78 0.59
N PRO A 76 3.20 12.89 1.51
CA PRO A 76 4.21 11.89 1.19
C PRO A 76 3.80 10.97 0.04
N ARG A 77 4.77 10.53 -0.77
CA ARG A 77 4.50 9.76 -2.00
C ARG A 77 4.04 8.34 -1.69
N PHE A 78 4.69 7.66 -0.77
CA PHE A 78 4.44 6.24 -0.54
C PHE A 78 3.60 6.01 0.71
N ALA A 79 2.61 5.12 0.60
CA ALA A 79 1.86 4.63 1.75
C ALA A 79 1.78 3.10 1.74
N ALA A 80 1.81 2.51 2.93
CA ALA A 80 1.36 1.13 3.15
C ALA A 80 -0.07 1.17 3.69
N VAL A 81 -0.95 0.37 3.10
CA VAL A 81 -2.35 0.25 3.49
C VAL A 81 -2.59 -1.19 3.94
N SER A 82 -3.02 -1.35 5.19
CA SER A 82 -3.36 -2.63 5.78
C SER A 82 -4.87 -2.74 5.96
N HIS A 83 -5.44 -3.88 5.60
CA HIS A 83 -6.85 -4.20 5.83
C HIS A 83 -6.96 -5.23 6.94
N LEU A 84 -7.69 -4.86 7.98
CA LEU A 84 -7.87 -5.68 9.16
C LEU A 84 -9.32 -6.14 9.29
N LEU A 85 -9.49 -7.35 9.80
CA LEU A 85 -10.77 -7.94 10.15
C LEU A 85 -10.76 -8.34 11.62
N SER A 86 -11.76 -7.85 12.36
CA SER A 86 -12.12 -8.42 13.66
C SER A 86 -13.18 -9.47 13.42
N VAL A 87 -12.85 -10.73 13.70
CA VAL A 87 -13.81 -11.84 13.64
C VAL A 87 -14.72 -11.78 14.87
N THR A 88 -14.19 -11.41 16.04
CA THR A 88 -14.97 -11.31 17.28
C THR A 88 -16.10 -10.28 17.17
N HIS A 89 -15.80 -9.08 16.65
CA HIS A 89 -16.78 -7.99 16.54
C HIS A 89 -17.36 -7.82 15.13
N ASN A 90 -16.90 -8.64 14.18
CA ASN A 90 -17.25 -8.58 12.76
C ASN A 90 -17.01 -7.18 12.17
N TRP A 91 -15.85 -6.58 12.45
CA TRP A 91 -15.48 -5.23 11.99
C TRP A 91 -14.40 -5.28 10.92
N ARG A 92 -14.45 -4.33 9.99
CA ARG A 92 -13.38 -4.10 9.01
C ARG A 92 -12.80 -2.72 9.22
N LEU A 93 -11.48 -2.65 9.15
CA LEU A 93 -10.74 -1.40 9.30
C LEU A 93 -9.65 -1.33 8.24
N ARG A 94 -9.51 -0.16 7.62
CA ARG A 94 -8.38 0.16 6.76
C ARG A 94 -7.44 1.06 7.54
N VAL A 95 -6.20 0.63 7.71
CA VAL A 95 -5.14 1.44 8.32
C VAL A 95 -4.18 1.88 7.24
N ARG A 96 -3.88 3.18 7.18
CA ARG A 96 -2.92 3.75 6.25
C ARG A 96 -1.77 4.37 7.03
N VAL A 97 -0.56 4.10 6.59
CA VAL A 97 0.65 4.75 7.07
C VAL A 97 1.41 5.30 5.87
N PHE A 98 1.87 6.55 5.98
CA PHE A 98 2.71 7.17 4.98
C PHE A 98 4.18 7.01 5.37
N ALA A 99 5.02 6.68 4.39
CA ALA A 99 6.46 6.70 4.61
C ALA A 99 6.93 8.17 4.72
N PRO A 100 7.85 8.49 5.65
CA PRO A 100 8.27 9.87 5.88
C PRO A 100 9.22 10.42 4.81
N ASP A 101 9.94 9.53 4.10
CA ASP A 101 10.94 9.85 3.08
C ASP A 101 10.58 9.15 1.77
N ASP A 102 10.59 9.90 0.66
CA ASP A 102 10.27 9.40 -0.67
C ASP A 102 11.46 8.72 -1.36
N GLU A 103 12.70 9.08 -1.01
CA GLU A 103 13.91 8.44 -1.55
C GLU A 103 14.10 7.05 -0.95
N MET A 104 13.90 6.94 0.37
CA MET A 104 13.99 5.71 1.13
C MET A 104 12.72 5.49 1.96
N PRO A 105 11.63 5.00 1.35
CA PRO A 105 10.36 4.84 2.06
C PRO A 105 10.44 3.68 3.04
N VAL A 106 10.60 3.98 4.34
CA VAL A 106 10.69 3.01 5.42
C VAL A 106 9.46 3.10 6.33
N VAL A 107 8.87 1.95 6.65
CA VAL A 107 7.80 1.79 7.65
C VAL A 107 8.08 0.57 8.53
N ALA A 108 7.45 0.47 9.70
CA ALA A 108 7.64 -0.70 10.56
C ALA A 108 6.95 -1.96 10.00
N SER A 109 7.61 -3.12 10.12
CA SER A 109 7.05 -4.42 9.79
C SER A 109 5.97 -4.83 10.81
N LEU A 110 4.95 -5.53 10.33
CA LEU A 110 3.84 -6.09 11.09
C LEU A 110 3.92 -7.61 11.24
N VAL A 111 5.01 -8.24 10.78
CA VAL A 111 5.18 -9.70 10.83
C VAL A 111 5.07 -10.26 12.25
N ASP A 112 5.59 -9.54 13.25
CA ASP A 112 5.49 -9.90 14.67
C ASP A 112 4.05 -9.80 15.20
N ILE A 113 3.18 -9.08 14.49
CA ILE A 113 1.78 -8.89 14.86
C ILE A 113 0.90 -9.95 14.17
N TRP A 114 1.01 -10.02 12.84
CA TRP A 114 0.33 -10.99 12.00
C TRP A 114 1.36 -11.66 11.09
N SER A 115 1.55 -12.97 11.24
CA SER A 115 2.50 -13.74 10.42
C SER A 115 2.19 -13.68 8.92
N ALA A 116 0.93 -13.46 8.56
CA ALA A 116 0.49 -13.28 7.18
C ALA A 116 1.14 -12.07 6.49
N ALA A 117 1.51 -11.03 7.24
CA ALA A 117 2.09 -9.80 6.70
C ALA A 117 3.41 -10.04 5.95
N ASN A 118 4.12 -11.13 6.23
CA ASN A 118 5.43 -11.42 5.64
C ASN A 118 5.42 -11.39 4.10
N TRP A 119 4.43 -12.03 3.48
CA TRP A 119 4.35 -12.11 2.02
C TRP A 119 3.91 -10.77 1.41
N TYR A 120 2.96 -10.09 2.05
CA TYR A 120 2.46 -8.80 1.59
C TYR A 120 3.50 -7.68 1.71
N GLU A 121 4.29 -7.67 2.77
CA GLU A 121 5.40 -6.71 2.93
C GLU A 121 6.48 -6.93 1.87
N ARG A 122 6.77 -8.19 1.53
CA ARG A 122 7.67 -8.51 0.41
C ARG A 122 7.11 -8.09 -0.94
N GLU A 123 5.81 -8.24 -1.17
CA GLU A 123 5.14 -7.76 -2.38
C GLU A 123 5.19 -6.24 -2.48
N ALA A 124 4.86 -5.53 -1.40
CA ALA A 124 4.92 -4.07 -1.33
C ALA A 124 6.35 -3.56 -1.55
N PHE A 125 7.36 -4.26 -1.02
CA PHE A 125 8.76 -3.99 -1.31
C PHE A 125 9.09 -4.21 -2.79
N ASP A 126 8.67 -5.33 -3.38
CA ASP A 126 9.00 -5.66 -4.77
C ASP A 126 8.39 -4.65 -5.76
N PHE A 127 7.12 -4.28 -5.56
CA PHE A 127 6.36 -3.43 -6.47
C PHE A 127 6.49 -1.93 -6.25
N PHE A 128 6.67 -1.47 -5.00
CA PHE A 128 6.74 -0.06 -4.66
C PHE A 128 8.10 0.35 -4.05
N GLY A 129 8.91 -0.61 -3.61
CA GLY A 129 10.19 -0.33 -2.96
C GLY A 129 10.06 0.18 -1.53
N ILE A 130 8.91 -0.07 -0.88
CA ILE A 130 8.70 0.26 0.54
C ILE A 130 9.49 -0.75 1.38
N LEU A 131 10.36 -0.24 2.25
CA LEU A 131 11.16 -1.01 3.18
C LEU A 131 10.41 -1.19 4.50
N PHE A 132 10.43 -2.42 5.01
CA PHE A 132 9.77 -2.78 6.27
C PHE A 132 10.83 -3.07 7.34
N GLU A 133 11.00 -2.15 8.30
CA GLU A 133 11.95 -2.30 9.40
C GLU A 133 11.48 -3.39 10.38
N GLY A 134 12.37 -4.32 10.71
CA GLY A 134 12.06 -5.48 11.55
C GLY A 134 11.61 -6.73 10.77
N HIS A 135 11.51 -6.66 9.44
CA HIS A 135 11.18 -7.84 8.62
C HIS A 135 12.38 -8.81 8.54
N ASN A 136 12.11 -10.11 8.70
CA ASN A 136 13.15 -11.15 8.78
C ASN A 136 13.85 -11.46 7.43
N ASP A 137 13.12 -11.48 6.31
CA ASP A 137 13.63 -11.84 4.97
C ASP A 137 13.00 -10.94 3.88
N LEU A 138 13.37 -9.66 3.86
CA LEU A 138 12.81 -8.72 2.89
C LEU A 138 13.55 -8.83 1.56
N ARG A 139 12.92 -9.52 0.60
CA ARG A 139 13.44 -9.71 -0.76
C ARG A 139 12.31 -9.80 -1.78
N ARG A 140 12.65 -9.59 -3.05
CA ARG A 140 11.76 -9.73 -4.21
C ARG A 140 11.05 -11.09 -4.22
N ILE A 141 9.85 -11.11 -4.80
CA ILE A 141 8.99 -12.30 -4.77
C ILE A 141 8.21 -12.53 -6.06
N LEU A 142 7.84 -11.48 -6.79
CA LEU A 142 7.07 -11.56 -8.03
C LEU A 142 7.90 -11.15 -9.25
N THR A 143 8.85 -10.24 -9.10
CA THR A 143 9.73 -9.82 -10.20
C THR A 143 10.86 -10.81 -10.45
N ASP A 144 11.44 -10.75 -11.65
CA ASP A 144 12.60 -11.56 -12.02
C ASP A 144 13.81 -11.25 -11.11
N TYR A 145 14.71 -12.22 -10.95
CA TYR A 145 15.84 -12.12 -10.02
C TYR A 145 16.77 -10.94 -10.31
N GLY A 146 16.94 -10.58 -11.59
CA GLY A 146 17.74 -9.45 -12.04
C GLY A 146 16.95 -8.17 -12.31
N PHE A 147 15.68 -8.10 -11.89
CA PHE A 147 14.82 -6.97 -12.22
C PHE A 147 15.28 -5.68 -11.53
N ILE A 148 15.43 -4.62 -12.31
CA ILE A 148 15.85 -3.30 -11.83
C ILE A 148 14.63 -2.38 -11.81
N GLY A 149 14.34 -1.83 -10.64
CA GLY A 149 13.19 -0.95 -10.40
C GLY A 149 12.03 -1.63 -9.69
N HIS A 150 10.91 -0.90 -9.65
CA HIS A 150 9.69 -1.22 -8.90
C HIS A 150 8.46 -0.99 -9.81
N PRO A 151 7.84 -2.06 -10.34
CA PRO A 151 6.88 -1.96 -11.44
C PRO A 151 5.64 -1.08 -11.22
N PHE A 152 5.14 -0.94 -9.98
CA PHE A 152 3.88 -0.24 -9.72
C PHE A 152 4.05 1.22 -9.31
N ARG A 153 5.30 1.71 -9.30
CA ARG A 153 5.54 3.16 -9.22
C ARG A 153 5.06 3.85 -10.49
N LYS A 154 4.49 5.05 -10.36
CA LYS A 154 3.86 5.76 -11.48
C LYS A 154 4.85 6.30 -12.51
N ASP A 155 6.12 6.41 -12.13
CA ASP A 155 7.26 6.76 -12.98
C ASP A 155 7.81 5.57 -13.77
N PHE A 156 7.40 4.32 -13.45
CA PHE A 156 7.85 3.13 -14.16
C PHE A 156 7.03 2.89 -15.44
N PRO A 157 7.66 2.69 -16.62
CA PRO A 157 6.94 2.48 -17.86
C PRO A 157 6.23 1.12 -17.89
N VAL A 158 5.04 1.08 -18.50
CA VAL A 158 4.22 -0.16 -18.57
C VAL A 158 4.96 -1.32 -19.25
N SER A 159 5.73 -1.04 -20.31
CA SER A 159 6.52 -2.05 -21.02
C SER A 159 7.80 -2.46 -20.29
N GLY A 160 8.17 -1.76 -19.22
CA GLY A 160 9.48 -1.88 -18.59
C GLY A 160 10.62 -1.36 -19.46
N TYR A 161 11.85 -1.67 -19.04
CA TYR A 161 13.08 -1.24 -19.73
C TYR A 161 13.75 -2.36 -20.52
N VAL A 162 13.47 -3.62 -20.19
CA VAL A 162 14.11 -4.79 -20.78
C VAL A 162 13.09 -5.82 -21.27
N GLU A 163 13.41 -6.46 -22.40
CA GLU A 163 12.71 -7.62 -22.94
C GLU A 163 13.66 -8.82 -23.06
N MET A 164 13.11 -10.02 -23.05
CA MET A 164 13.87 -11.26 -23.12
C MET A 164 13.73 -11.90 -24.50
N ARG A 165 14.84 -12.33 -25.09
CA ARG A 165 14.83 -13.17 -26.31
C ARG A 165 15.83 -14.32 -26.21
N TYR A 166 15.56 -15.41 -26.92
CA TYR A 166 16.53 -16.48 -27.08
C TYR A 166 17.59 -16.08 -28.11
N ASP A 167 18.87 -16.27 -27.75
CA ASP A 167 20.01 -16.10 -28.66
C ASP A 167 20.53 -17.48 -29.09
N PRO A 168 20.37 -17.88 -30.37
CA PRO A 168 20.84 -19.16 -30.87
C PRO A 168 22.36 -19.34 -30.86
N GLU A 169 23.14 -18.26 -30.97
CA GLU A 169 24.60 -18.32 -30.99
C GLU A 169 25.14 -18.57 -29.58
N GLN A 170 24.59 -17.85 -28.60
CA GLN A 170 24.96 -18.01 -27.19
C GLN A 170 24.24 -19.17 -26.50
N LYS A 171 23.23 -19.75 -27.15
CA LYS A 171 22.36 -20.83 -26.64
C LYS A 171 21.75 -20.50 -25.27
N ARG A 172 21.36 -19.25 -25.04
CA ARG A 172 20.76 -18.77 -23.78
C ARG A 172 19.73 -17.67 -24.02
N VAL A 173 18.91 -17.42 -23.01
CA VAL A 173 18.04 -16.23 -22.98
C VAL A 173 18.86 -15.02 -22.59
N ILE A 174 18.73 -13.93 -23.35
CA ILE A 174 19.39 -12.66 -23.10
C ILE A 174 18.37 -11.56 -22.81
N TYR A 175 18.79 -10.56 -22.03
CA TYR A 175 18.04 -9.33 -21.80
C TYR A 175 18.52 -8.27 -22.79
N GLN A 176 17.59 -7.57 -23.44
CA GLN A 176 17.89 -6.43 -24.31
C GLN A 176 16.91 -5.28 -24.01
N PRO A 177 17.23 -4.03 -24.38
CA PRO A 177 16.28 -2.93 -24.26
C PRO A 177 14.97 -3.23 -25.02
N VAL A 178 13.85 -2.78 -24.45
CA VAL A 178 12.52 -2.96 -25.07
C VAL A 178 12.48 -2.33 -26.46
N THR A 179 11.95 -3.07 -27.44
CA THR A 179 11.79 -2.61 -28.83
C THR A 179 10.36 -2.16 -29.16
N ILE A 180 9.44 -2.30 -28.20
CA ILE A 180 8.02 -1.97 -28.35
C ILE A 180 7.83 -0.44 -28.31
N GLU A 181 7.26 0.11 -29.38
CA GLU A 181 6.80 1.51 -29.41
C GLU A 181 5.37 1.64 -28.86
N PRO A 182 5.13 2.50 -27.84
CA PRO A 182 3.79 2.76 -27.34
C PRO A 182 2.91 3.39 -28.44
N ARG A 183 1.78 2.75 -28.76
CA ARG A 183 0.76 3.33 -29.64
C ARG A 183 -0.40 3.85 -28.82
N GLU A 184 -0.35 5.13 -28.45
CA GLU A 184 -1.48 5.82 -27.82
C GLU A 184 -2.49 6.26 -28.89
N ILE A 185 -3.50 5.43 -29.15
CA ILE A 185 -4.53 5.69 -30.17
C ILE A 185 -5.58 6.70 -29.66
N VAL A 186 -5.74 6.82 -28.33
CA VAL A 186 -6.75 7.68 -27.70
C VAL A 186 -6.07 8.59 -26.66
N PRO A 187 -6.17 9.92 -26.79
CA PRO A 187 -5.62 10.83 -25.80
C PRO A 187 -6.36 10.70 -24.46
N ARG A 188 -5.62 10.82 -23.36
CA ARG A 188 -6.20 10.85 -22.01
C ARG A 188 -7.06 12.11 -21.85
N VAL A 189 -8.38 11.94 -21.80
CA VAL A 189 -9.32 13.04 -21.52
C VAL A 189 -9.66 13.03 -20.02
N ILE A 190 -9.21 14.06 -19.31
CA ILE A 190 -9.59 14.29 -17.90
C ILE A 190 -10.91 15.07 -17.89
N ARG A 191 -11.95 14.51 -17.26
CA ARG A 191 -13.22 15.20 -17.04
C ARG A 191 -13.26 15.64 -15.58
N GLU A 192 -13.33 16.94 -15.35
CA GLU A 192 -13.50 17.50 -14.00
C GLU A 192 -14.79 17.00 -13.36
N GLU A 193 -14.85 16.90 -12.03
CA GLU A 193 -16.04 16.41 -11.30
C GLU A 193 -17.33 17.20 -11.64
N LYS A 194 -17.21 18.45 -12.09
CA LYS A 194 -18.33 19.32 -12.51
C LYS A 194 -18.62 19.31 -14.01
N TYR A 195 -17.90 18.51 -14.79
CA TYR A 195 -18.05 18.49 -16.25
C TYR A 195 -19.45 18.01 -16.65
N GLY A 196 -20.28 18.94 -17.13
CA GLY A 196 -21.65 18.67 -17.58
C GLY A 196 -22.74 18.86 -16.53
N MET A 197 -22.43 19.29 -15.30
CA MET A 197 -23.45 19.72 -14.35
C MET A 197 -23.82 21.19 -14.64
N LYS A 198 -25.05 21.43 -15.10
CA LYS A 198 -25.67 22.76 -15.17
C LYS A 198 -26.30 23.13 -13.83
#